data_AF-A0AAJ1SYM8-F1
#
_entry.id   AF-A0AAJ1SYM8-F1
#
_cell.length_a   1.000
_cell.length_b   1.000
_cell.length_c   1.000
_cell.angle_alpha   90.00
_cell.angle_beta   90.00
_cell.angle_gamma   90.00
#
_symmetry.space_group_name_H-M   'P 1'
#
loop_
_entity.id
_entity.type
_entity.pdbx_description
1 polymer ?
#
loop_
_entity_poly.entity_id
_entity_poly.type
_entity_poly.pdbx_seq_one_letter_code
_entity_poly.pdbx_strand_id
1 'polypeptide(L)'
;MYVESYPQAYIEYLVHFHSDYDYFECHEQLEDYWKEHANTQRDSIWVGLIQVAVALYHQRRENFVGAYKLMKKALVQFNGKMNETEQLGIDHSSWVKLLNERLVEMKNYIEYTPLWIPFNNQQIVAICQAACSRLNLIWKSNVNPSYKIIHFHKLRDRSDVIKARAHALAERKVLL
;
A
#
# COMPACT_ATOMS: atom_id res chain seq x y z
N MET A 1 -17.67 -2.60 25.64
CA MET A 1 -17.83 -2.65 24.18
C MET A 1 -16.51 -2.18 23.60
N TYR A 2 -15.62 -3.09 23.21
CA TYR A 2 -14.33 -2.70 22.63
C TYR A 2 -14.63 -2.14 21.24
N VAL A 3 -14.35 -0.86 21.02
CA VAL A 3 -14.26 -0.32 19.67
C VAL A 3 -13.02 -0.98 19.08
N GLU A 4 -13.18 -1.81 18.04
CA GLU A 4 -12.04 -2.29 17.27
C GLU A 4 -11.27 -1.06 16.77
N SER A 5 -10.11 -0.81 17.37
CA SER A 5 -9.26 0.32 17.01
C SER A 5 -8.29 -0.15 15.95
N TYR A 6 -8.47 0.32 14.73
CA TYR A 6 -7.50 0.12 13.66
C TYR A 6 -6.21 0.90 13.94
N PRO A 7 -5.04 0.39 13.55
CA PRO A 7 -3.79 1.14 13.64
C PRO A 7 -3.85 2.43 12.83
N GLN A 8 -3.28 3.52 13.35
CA GLN A 8 -3.26 4.80 12.66
C GLN A 8 -2.57 4.71 11.29
N ALA A 9 -1.44 4.00 11.20
CA ALA A 9 -0.74 3.75 9.94
C ALA A 9 -1.59 3.02 8.89
N TYR A 10 -2.49 2.13 9.33
CA TYR A 10 -3.43 1.47 8.43
C TYR A 10 -4.50 2.43 7.91
N ILE A 11 -5.02 3.32 8.76
CA ILE A 11 -5.96 4.36 8.33
C ILE A 11 -5.29 5.33 7.34
N GLU A 12 -4.05 5.74 7.59
CA GLU A 12 -3.28 6.61 6.68
C GLU A 12 -3.00 5.93 5.35
N TYR A 13 -2.59 4.65 5.36
CA TYR A 13 -2.51 3.82 4.17
C TYR A 13 -3.82 3.86 3.38
N LEU A 14 -4.97 3.64 4.02
CA LEU A 14 -6.26 3.61 3.33
C LEU A 14 -6.66 4.96 2.76
N VAL A 15 -6.40 6.05 3.48
CA VAL A 15 -6.64 7.42 3.00
C VAL A 15 -5.84 7.66 1.72
N HIS A 16 -4.53 7.43 1.72
CA HIS A 16 -3.71 7.63 0.52
C HIS A 16 -4.13 6.68 -0.62
N PHE A 17 -4.41 5.42 -0.30
CA PHE A 17 -4.81 4.42 -1.28
C PHE A 17 -6.09 4.79 -2.03
N HIS A 18 -7.06 5.44 -1.37
CA HIS A 18 -8.38 5.71 -1.94
C HIS A 18 -8.61 7.18 -2.33
N SER A 19 -7.83 8.14 -1.84
CA SER A 19 -8.11 9.56 -2.06
C SER A 19 -7.17 10.22 -3.08
N ASP A 20 -5.87 10.24 -2.79
CA ASP A 20 -4.85 10.86 -3.64
C ASP A 20 -4.07 9.84 -4.49
N TYR A 21 -4.29 8.54 -4.25
CA TYR A 21 -3.59 7.42 -4.90
C TYR A 21 -2.06 7.53 -4.74
N ASP A 22 -1.58 8.07 -3.62
CA ASP A 22 -0.16 8.10 -3.29
C ASP A 22 0.30 6.75 -2.75
N TYR A 23 0.52 5.82 -3.68
CA TYR A 23 1.02 4.48 -3.38
C TYR A 23 2.43 4.45 -2.79
N PHE A 24 3.18 5.54 -2.90
CA PHE A 24 4.48 5.65 -2.25
C PHE A 24 4.29 5.94 -0.76
N GLU A 25 3.46 6.93 -0.40
CA GLU A 25 3.13 7.16 1.02
C GLU A 25 2.42 5.94 1.64
N CYS A 26 1.58 5.23 0.88
CA CYS A 26 1.06 3.93 1.32
C CYS A 26 2.17 2.96 1.73
N HIS A 27 3.25 2.86 0.94
CA HIS A 27 4.39 2.00 1.25
C HIS A 27 5.09 2.47 2.53
N GLU A 28 5.45 3.76 2.61
CA GLU A 28 6.22 4.29 3.74
C GLU A 28 5.47 4.09 5.07
N GLN A 29 4.21 4.51 5.15
CA GLN A 29 3.43 4.43 6.40
C GLN A 29 3.29 2.99 6.91
N LEU A 30 3.03 2.05 6.00
CA LEU A 30 2.77 0.66 6.39
C LEU A 30 4.05 -0.15 6.58
N GLU A 31 5.16 0.21 5.92
CA GLU A 31 6.46 -0.45 6.13
C GLU A 31 7.02 -0.14 7.52
N ASP A 32 6.94 1.11 7.96
CA ASP A 32 7.38 1.51 9.31
C ASP A 32 6.58 0.79 10.40
N TYR A 33 5.24 0.76 10.26
CA TYR A 33 4.38 0.01 11.17
C TYR A 33 4.70 -1.50 11.18
N TRP A 34 4.92 -2.10 10.01
CA TRP A 34 5.27 -3.52 9.89
C TRP A 34 6.59 -3.86 10.58
N LYS A 35 7.63 -3.03 10.44
CA LYS A 35 8.94 -3.23 11.09
C LYS A 35 8.82 -3.23 12.60
N GLU A 36 8.00 -2.34 13.16
CA GLU A 36 7.81 -2.21 14.61
C GLU A 36 6.95 -3.33 15.22
N HIS A 37 5.89 -3.76 14.53
CA HIS A 37 4.83 -4.59 15.16
C HIS A 37 4.82 -6.05 14.72
N ALA A 38 5.35 -6.39 13.54
CA ALA A 38 5.32 -7.75 13.02
C ALA A 38 6.66 -8.48 13.17
N ASN A 39 7.62 -7.92 13.91
CA ASN A 39 8.99 -8.43 14.03
C ASN A 39 9.60 -8.81 12.66
N THR A 40 9.29 -8.04 11.62
CA THR A 40 9.72 -8.26 10.23
C THR A 40 9.30 -9.59 9.59
N GLN A 41 8.23 -10.22 10.09
CA GLN A 41 7.65 -11.43 9.49
C GLN A 41 7.24 -11.17 8.04
N ARG A 42 7.88 -11.88 7.11
CA ARG A 42 7.73 -11.67 5.65
C ARG A 42 6.39 -12.13 5.10
N ASP A 43 5.69 -12.96 5.87
CA ASP A 43 4.36 -13.44 5.54
C ASP A 43 3.25 -12.58 6.17
N SER A 44 3.57 -11.48 6.83
CA SER A 44 2.56 -10.60 7.43
C SER A 44 1.55 -10.04 6.41
N ILE A 45 0.29 -9.87 6.82
CA ILE A 45 -0.76 -9.24 5.99
C ILE A 45 -0.38 -7.81 5.57
N TRP A 46 0.38 -7.10 6.42
CA TRP A 46 0.92 -5.77 6.13
C TRP A 46 1.84 -5.79 4.89
N VAL A 47 2.66 -6.83 4.75
CA VAL A 47 3.50 -7.03 3.55
C VAL A 47 2.63 -7.24 2.31
N GLY A 48 1.49 -7.93 2.44
CA GLY A 48 0.52 -8.08 1.36
C GLY A 48 -0.03 -6.74 0.87
N LEU A 49 -0.48 -5.88 1.79
CA LEU A 49 -0.97 -4.52 1.47
C LEU A 49 0.13 -3.64 0.85
N ILE A 50 1.34 -3.64 1.42
CA ILE A 50 2.50 -2.93 0.85
C ILE A 50 2.75 -3.39 -0.59
N GLN A 51 2.75 -4.70 -0.84
CA GLN A 51 2.97 -5.24 -2.18
C GLN A 51 1.89 -4.82 -3.18
N VAL A 52 0.62 -4.70 -2.75
CA VAL A 52 -0.46 -4.18 -3.61
C VAL A 52 -0.19 -2.72 -4.00
N ALA A 53 0.09 -1.85 -3.02
CA ALA A 53 0.38 -0.43 -3.31
C ALA A 53 1.56 -0.29 -4.28
N VAL A 54 2.66 -1.00 -4.04
CA VAL A 54 3.84 -0.95 -4.91
C VAL A 54 3.53 -1.55 -6.30
N ALA A 55 2.74 -2.62 -6.40
CA ALA A 55 2.32 -3.18 -7.68
C ALA A 55 1.50 -2.17 -8.51
N LEU A 56 0.56 -1.47 -7.89
CA LEU A 56 -0.25 -0.43 -8.55
C LEU A 56 0.61 0.76 -8.98
N TYR A 57 1.58 1.16 -8.16
CA TYR A 57 2.59 2.16 -8.54
C TYR A 57 3.39 1.73 -9.78
N HIS A 58 3.82 0.47 -9.87
CA HIS A 58 4.53 -0.05 -11.03
C HIS A 58 3.65 -0.08 -12.28
N GLN A 59 2.39 -0.51 -12.17
CA GLN A 59 1.45 -0.52 -13.30
C GLN A 59 1.20 0.90 -13.80
N ARG A 60 1.01 1.87 -12.90
CA ARG A 60 0.84 3.29 -13.23
C ARG A 60 2.03 3.88 -14.01
N ARG A 61 3.21 3.27 -13.89
CA ARG A 61 4.42 3.67 -14.60
C ARG A 61 4.76 2.74 -15.78
N GLU A 62 3.78 1.95 -16.23
CA GLU A 62 3.91 0.99 -17.33
C GLU A 62 5.02 -0.06 -17.11
N ASN A 63 5.46 -0.24 -15.86
CA ASN A 63 6.36 -1.32 -15.47
C ASN A 63 5.53 -2.56 -15.14
N PHE A 64 4.90 -3.12 -16.17
CA PHE A 64 3.98 -4.26 -16.05
C PHE A 64 4.65 -5.52 -15.50
N VAL A 65 5.92 -5.76 -15.87
CA VAL A 65 6.70 -6.91 -15.37
C VAL A 65 6.90 -6.81 -13.85
N GLY A 66 7.26 -5.63 -13.34
CA GLY A 66 7.39 -5.38 -11.90
C GLY A 66 6.04 -5.49 -11.19
N ALA A 67 5.00 -4.87 -11.76
CA ALA A 67 3.64 -4.88 -11.22
C ALA A 67 3.11 -6.32 -11.07
N TYR A 68 3.18 -7.11 -12.12
CA TYR A 68 2.71 -8.50 -12.14
C TYR A 68 3.44 -9.36 -11.08
N LYS A 69 4.76 -9.24 -10.97
CA LYS A 69 5.56 -9.99 -9.98
C LYS A 69 5.15 -9.65 -8.54
N LEU A 70 4.93 -8.38 -8.24
CA LEU A 70 4.53 -7.94 -6.90
C LEU A 70 3.09 -8.32 -6.58
N MET A 71 2.16 -8.16 -7.54
CA MET A 71 0.77 -8.55 -7.36
C MET A 71 0.62 -10.06 -7.11
N LYS A 72 1.40 -10.91 -7.79
CA LYS A 72 1.44 -12.36 -7.47
C LYS A 72 1.88 -12.63 -6.04
N LYS A 73 2.88 -11.90 -5.53
CA LYS A 73 3.35 -12.07 -4.14
C LYS A 73 2.28 -11.63 -3.15
N ALA A 74 1.59 -10.52 -3.43
CA ALA A 74 0.49 -10.04 -2.61
C ALA A 74 -0.62 -11.09 -2.51
N LEU A 75 -1.04 -11.67 -3.64
CA LEU A 75 -2.04 -12.74 -3.68
C LEU A 75 -1.65 -13.97 -2.85
N VAL A 76 -0.37 -14.35 -2.81
CA VAL A 76 0.12 -15.43 -1.95
C VAL A 76 -0.11 -15.10 -0.47
N GLN A 77 0.08 -13.84 -0.05
CA GLN A 77 -0.19 -13.43 1.32
C GLN A 77 -1.68 -13.53 1.66
N PHE A 78 -2.56 -12.99 0.80
CA PHE A 78 -4.00 -12.98 1.06
C PHE A 78 -4.63 -14.38 1.02
N ASN A 79 -4.21 -15.27 0.13
CA ASN A 79 -4.79 -16.62 0.01
C ASN A 79 -4.64 -17.47 1.29
N GLY A 80 -3.62 -17.21 2.11
CA GLY A 80 -3.41 -17.92 3.38
C GLY A 80 -3.94 -17.18 4.61
N LYS A 81 -4.56 -16.00 4.45
CA LYS A 81 -4.81 -15.05 5.55
C LYS A 81 -6.22 -14.46 5.55
N MET A 82 -7.23 -15.31 5.38
CA MET A 82 -8.63 -14.87 5.36
C MET A 82 -9.00 -14.13 6.64
N ASN A 83 -8.75 -14.75 7.81
CA ASN A 83 -9.11 -14.18 9.10
C ASN A 83 -8.39 -12.83 9.36
N GLU A 84 -7.09 -12.72 9.09
CA GLU A 84 -6.39 -11.44 9.29
C GLU A 84 -6.89 -10.37 8.32
N THR A 85 -7.25 -10.74 7.09
CA THR A 85 -7.83 -9.81 6.10
C THR A 85 -9.17 -9.27 6.59
N GLU A 86 -10.04 -10.15 7.09
CA GLU A 86 -11.37 -9.76 7.60
C GLU A 86 -11.29 -8.94 8.89
N GLN A 87 -10.30 -9.20 9.77
CA GLN A 87 -10.04 -8.36 10.94
C GLN A 87 -9.65 -6.93 10.57
N LEU A 88 -9.09 -6.71 9.38
CA LEU A 88 -8.85 -5.37 8.84
C LEU A 88 -10.12 -4.73 8.24
N GLY A 89 -11.27 -5.40 8.31
CA GLY A 89 -12.53 -4.94 7.73
C GLY A 89 -12.62 -5.11 6.21
N ILE A 90 -11.69 -5.86 5.61
CA ILE A 90 -11.65 -6.14 4.18
C ILE A 90 -12.45 -7.41 3.89
N ASP A 91 -13.34 -7.36 2.90
CA ASP A 91 -13.95 -8.56 2.35
C ASP A 91 -12.89 -9.36 1.58
N HIS A 92 -12.40 -10.43 2.21
CA HIS A 92 -11.32 -11.25 1.68
C HIS A 92 -11.63 -11.83 0.30
N SER A 93 -12.82 -12.41 0.12
CA SER A 93 -13.19 -13.08 -1.13
C SER A 93 -13.30 -12.09 -2.28
N SER A 94 -13.98 -10.96 -2.05
CA SER A 94 -14.09 -9.89 -3.03
C SER A 94 -12.72 -9.27 -3.34
N TRP A 95 -11.84 -9.15 -2.33
CA TRP A 95 -10.51 -8.59 -2.50
C TRP A 95 -9.61 -9.48 -3.34
N VAL A 96 -9.53 -10.78 -3.02
CA VAL A 96 -8.74 -11.75 -3.79
C VAL A 96 -9.23 -11.83 -5.24
N LYS A 97 -10.55 -11.81 -5.47
CA LYS A 97 -11.10 -11.78 -6.82
C LYS A 97 -10.62 -10.54 -7.59
N LEU A 98 -10.77 -9.36 -7.00
CA LEU A 98 -10.36 -8.10 -7.60
C LEU A 98 -8.86 -8.05 -7.91
N LEU A 99 -8.01 -8.57 -7.01
CA LEU A 99 -6.56 -8.65 -7.23
C LEU A 99 -6.19 -9.61 -8.36
N ASN A 100 -6.93 -10.71 -8.54
CA ASN A 100 -6.72 -11.62 -9.68
C ASN A 100 -7.11 -10.98 -11.01
N GLU A 101 -8.22 -10.24 -11.06
CA GLU A 101 -8.63 -9.47 -12.24
C GLU A 101 -7.54 -8.44 -12.61
N ARG A 102 -7.07 -7.68 -11.63
CA ARG A 102 -5.97 -6.73 -11.79
C ARG A 102 -4.65 -7.40 -12.22
N LEU A 103 -4.38 -8.61 -11.75
CA LEU A 103 -3.21 -9.38 -12.18
C LEU A 103 -3.28 -9.75 -13.67
N VAL A 104 -4.47 -10.11 -14.17
CA VAL A 104 -4.71 -10.39 -15.60
C VAL A 104 -4.52 -9.14 -16.43
N GLU A 105 -5.03 -7.99 -15.99
CA GLU A 105 -4.79 -6.69 -16.61
C GLU A 105 -3.29 -6.38 -16.74
N MET A 106 -2.53 -6.51 -15.65
CA MET A 106 -1.08 -6.29 -15.65
C MET A 106 -0.35 -7.24 -16.62
N LYS A 107 -0.80 -8.50 -16.74
CA LYS A 107 -0.22 -9.48 -17.69
C LYS A 107 -0.48 -9.08 -19.15
N ASN A 108 -1.61 -8.46 -19.41
CA ASN A 108 -2.05 -8.03 -20.74
C ASN A 108 -1.69 -6.58 -21.05
N TYR A 109 -0.81 -5.95 -20.24
CA TYR A 109 -0.36 -4.56 -20.44
C TYR A 109 -1.50 -3.55 -20.43
N ILE A 110 -2.58 -3.83 -19.70
CA ILE A 110 -3.70 -2.91 -19.54
C ILE A 110 -3.31 -1.78 -18.58
N GLU A 111 -3.53 -0.56 -19.03
CA GLU A 111 -3.21 0.66 -18.29
C GLU A 111 -3.83 0.68 -16.89
N TYR A 112 -3.17 1.39 -15.98
CA TYR A 112 -3.61 1.52 -14.61
C TYR A 112 -4.94 2.28 -14.50
N THR A 113 -5.83 1.76 -13.66
CA THR A 113 -7.00 2.47 -13.13
C THR A 113 -7.02 2.41 -11.61
N PRO A 114 -7.64 3.37 -10.91
CA PRO A 114 -7.88 3.29 -9.47
C PRO A 114 -8.44 1.92 -9.04
N LEU A 115 -7.95 1.43 -7.91
CA LEU A 115 -8.44 0.22 -7.27
C LEU A 115 -9.05 0.62 -5.92
N TRP A 116 -10.19 0.04 -5.56
CA TRP A 116 -10.79 0.29 -4.25
C TRP A 116 -10.96 -1.02 -3.50
N ILE A 117 -10.52 -1.03 -2.25
CA ILE A 117 -10.61 -2.20 -1.39
C ILE A 117 -12.10 -2.44 -1.06
N PRO A 118 -12.61 -3.67 -1.24
CA PRO A 118 -13.95 -4.03 -0.79
C PRO A 118 -13.94 -4.23 0.72
N PHE A 119 -14.76 -3.46 1.44
CA PHE A 119 -14.85 -3.54 2.89
C PHE A 119 -16.14 -4.24 3.30
N ASN A 120 -16.05 -5.19 4.25
CA ASN A 120 -17.20 -5.81 4.91
C ASN A 120 -17.59 -5.07 6.20
N ASN A 121 -16.72 -4.20 6.71
CA ASN A 121 -16.99 -3.35 7.87
C ASN A 121 -17.20 -1.89 7.43
N GLN A 122 -18.37 -1.30 7.70
CA GLN A 122 -18.63 0.11 7.37
C GLN A 122 -17.96 1.09 8.34
N GLN A 123 -17.54 0.65 9.53
CA GLN A 123 -16.86 1.51 10.49
C GLN A 123 -15.51 2.01 9.96
N ILE A 124 -14.73 1.14 9.31
CA ILE A 124 -13.44 1.57 8.73
C ILE A 124 -13.63 2.56 7.60
N VAL A 125 -14.68 2.40 6.79
CA VAL A 125 -15.04 3.35 5.74
C VAL A 125 -15.38 4.72 6.35
N ALA A 126 -16.20 4.75 7.40
CA ALA A 126 -16.55 5.99 8.10
C ALA A 126 -15.32 6.68 8.72
N ILE A 127 -14.41 5.93 9.33
CA ILE A 127 -13.14 6.44 9.88
C ILE A 127 -12.31 7.09 8.77
N CYS A 128 -12.17 6.42 7.63
CA CYS A 128 -11.38 6.95 6.51
C CYS A 128 -12.03 8.19 5.88
N GLN A 129 -13.35 8.23 5.74
CA GLN A 129 -14.08 9.41 5.27
C GLN A 129 -13.90 10.62 6.21
N ALA A 130 -13.96 10.39 7.52
CA ALA A 130 -13.71 11.43 8.51
C ALA A 130 -12.25 11.90 8.48
N ALA A 131 -11.29 11.00 8.28
CA ALA A 131 -9.88 11.36 8.08
C ALA A 131 -9.66 12.18 6.81
N CYS A 132 -10.26 11.78 5.68
CA CYS A 132 -10.20 12.53 4.43
C CYS A 132 -10.76 13.95 4.60
N SER A 133 -11.90 14.09 5.28
CA SER A 133 -12.53 15.39 5.53
C SER A 133 -11.62 16.34 6.31
N ARG A 134 -10.90 15.84 7.33
CA ARG A 134 -9.94 16.63 8.10
C ARG A 134 -8.73 17.08 7.27
N LEU A 135 -8.36 16.29 6.26
CA LEU A 135 -7.23 16.56 5.37
C LEU A 135 -7.63 17.30 4.08
N ASN A 136 -8.90 17.70 3.93
CA ASN A 136 -9.46 18.25 2.70
C ASN A 136 -9.26 17.34 1.47
N LEU A 137 -9.33 16.03 1.67
CA LEU A 137 -9.26 14.99 0.64
C LEU A 137 -10.67 14.43 0.36
N ILE A 138 -10.86 13.89 -0.85
CA ILE A 138 -12.10 13.24 -1.26
C ILE A 138 -11.90 11.73 -1.24
N TRP A 139 -12.70 11.01 -0.44
CA TRP A 139 -12.69 9.55 -0.39
C TRP A 139 -13.14 8.95 -1.73
N LYS A 140 -12.37 8.01 -2.29
CA LYS A 140 -12.61 7.41 -3.62
C LYS A 140 -12.73 8.48 -4.71
N SER A 141 -11.77 9.39 -4.73
CA SER A 141 -11.72 10.47 -5.71
C SER A 141 -11.62 9.90 -7.14
N ASN A 142 -12.39 10.42 -8.07
CA ASN A 142 -12.24 10.08 -9.50
C ASN A 142 -11.17 10.93 -10.20
N VAL A 143 -10.45 11.76 -9.44
CA VAL A 143 -9.40 12.61 -9.99
C VAL A 143 -8.13 11.80 -10.17
N ASN A 144 -7.57 11.85 -11.38
CA ASN A 144 -6.27 11.24 -11.63
C ASN A 144 -5.20 11.90 -10.74
N PRO A 145 -4.33 11.11 -10.10
CA PRO A 145 -3.27 11.66 -9.26
C PRO A 145 -2.37 12.59 -10.06
N SER A 146 -2.05 13.75 -9.49
CA SER A 146 -1.19 14.74 -10.16
C SER A 146 0.20 14.18 -10.45
N TYR A 147 0.89 14.72 -11.46
CA TYR A 147 2.31 14.41 -11.75
C TYR A 147 3.19 14.51 -10.49
N LYS A 148 2.91 15.50 -9.63
CA LYS A 148 3.63 15.71 -8.37
C LYS A 148 3.46 14.54 -7.40
N ILE A 149 2.28 13.94 -7.30
CA ILE A 149 2.02 12.74 -6.48
C ILE A 149 2.71 11.52 -7.11
N ILE A 150 2.59 11.36 -8.43
CA ILE A 150 3.22 10.25 -9.16
C ILE A 150 4.75 10.25 -9.01
N HIS A 151 5.36 11.44 -8.89
CA HIS A 151 6.81 11.63 -8.78
C HIS A 151 7.26 12.20 -7.44
N PHE A 152 6.43 12.22 -6.41
CA PHE A 152 6.74 12.88 -5.14
C PHE A 152 8.01 12.30 -4.52
N HIS A 153 8.18 10.98 -4.60
CA HIS A 153 9.40 10.28 -4.17
C HIS A 153 10.69 10.73 -4.90
N LYS A 154 10.60 11.35 -6.10
CA LYS A 154 11.77 11.95 -6.80
C LYS A 154 12.06 13.36 -6.31
N LEU A 155 11.02 14.06 -5.85
CA LEU A 155 11.03 15.48 -5.50
C LEU A 155 11.20 15.73 -4.00
N ARG A 156 11.00 14.70 -3.16
CA ARG A 156 11.27 14.76 -1.73
C ARG A 156 12.77 14.87 -1.49
N ASP A 157 13.16 15.69 -0.52
CA ASP A 157 14.53 15.73 -0.04
C ASP A 157 14.89 14.35 0.55
N ARG A 158 15.88 13.69 -0.05
CA ARG A 158 16.35 12.35 0.35
C ARG A 158 17.68 12.41 1.09
N SER A 159 18.04 13.56 1.64
CA SER A 159 19.30 13.77 2.37
C SER A 159 19.55 12.69 3.42
N ASP A 160 18.51 12.25 4.13
CA ASP A 160 18.66 11.24 5.19
C ASP A 160 18.86 9.81 4.63
N VAL A 161 18.23 9.47 3.52
CA VAL A 161 18.46 8.18 2.81
C VAL A 161 19.87 8.14 2.23
N ILE A 162 20.38 9.26 1.72
CA ILE A 162 21.76 9.37 1.21
C ILE A 162 22.75 9.22 2.37
N LYS A 163 22.52 9.88 3.52
CA LYS A 163 23.34 9.73 4.72
C LYS A 163 23.34 8.30 5.26
N ALA A 164 22.18 7.65 5.34
CA ALA A 164 22.07 6.26 5.79
C ALA A 164 22.81 5.28 4.86
N ARG A 165 22.74 5.48 3.54
CA ARG A 165 23.52 4.68 2.57
C ARG A 165 25.02 4.92 2.67
N ALA A 166 25.44 6.16 2.89
CA ALA A 166 26.86 6.49 3.09
C ALA A 166 27.42 5.85 4.37
N HIS A 167 26.64 5.87 5.46
CA HIS A 167 27.00 5.21 6.72
C HIS A 167 27.15 3.69 6.54
N ALA A 168 26.17 3.03 5.93
CA ALA A 168 26.22 1.59 5.65
C ALA A 168 27.39 1.19 4.72
N LEU A 169 27.77 2.05 3.77
CA LEU A 169 28.96 1.85 2.94
C LEU A 169 30.27 2.02 3.71
N ALA A 170 30.33 2.96 4.64
CA ALA A 170 31.50 3.19 5.49
C ALA A 170 31.72 2.00 6.45
N GLU A 171 30.66 1.51 7.09
CA GLU A 171 30.73 0.32 7.96
C GLU A 171 31.21 -0.93 7.21
N ARG A 172 30.81 -1.10 5.95
CA ARG A 172 31.30 -2.19 5.08
C ARG A 172 32.78 -2.07 4.70
N LYS A 173 33.32 -0.85 4.61
CA LYS A 173 34.74 -0.61 4.33
C LYS A 173 35.64 -0.78 5.54
N VAL A 174 35.10 -0.68 6.76
CA VAL A 174 35.83 -0.89 8.01
C VAL A 174 35.93 -2.39 8.36
N LEU A 175 35.09 -3.23 7.77
CA LEU A 175 35.04 -4.69 7.96
C LEU A 175 35.80 -5.51 6.89
N LEU A 176 36.54 -4.85 5.99
CA LEU A 176 37.43 -5.45 4.98
C LEU A 176 38.86 -4.96 5.19
#